data_AF-A0A173RCS1-F1
#
_entry.id   AF-A0A173RCS1-F1
#
_cell.length_a   1.000
_cell.length_b   1.000
_cell.length_c   1.000
_cell.angle_alpha   90.00
_cell.angle_beta   90.00
_cell.angle_gamma   90.00
#
_symmetry.space_group_name_H-M   'P 1'
#
loop_
_entity.id
_entity.type
_entity.pdbx_description
1 polymer ?
#
loop_
_entity_poly.entity_id
_entity_poly.type
_entity_poly.pdbx_seq_one_letter_code
_entity_poly.pdbx_strand_id
1 'polypeptide(L)' 'MNHEGYQDPTAEKAVCRYNQMPYHMRRALTDLQDIASLFGFDIITIKDRRTGRKYRVEEKTDQ' A
#
# COMPACT_ATOMS: atom_id res chain seq x y z
N MET A 1 23.06 4.21 -9.61
CA MET A 1 23.59 4.55 -10.94
C MET A 1 23.46 3.33 -11.83
N ASN A 2 22.98 3.52 -13.05
CA ASN A 2 23.03 2.48 -14.08
C ASN A 2 24.49 2.30 -14.59
N HIS A 3 24.74 1.27 -15.39
CA HIS A 3 26.08 0.96 -15.94
C HIS A 3 26.73 2.10 -16.75
N GLU A 4 25.94 3.11 -17.14
CA GLU A 4 26.34 4.26 -17.94
C GLU A 4 26.68 5.51 -17.10
N GLY A 5 26.63 5.42 -15.77
CA GLY A 5 27.01 6.51 -14.87
C GLY A 5 25.95 7.58 -14.65
N TYR A 6 24.74 7.43 -15.20
CA TYR A 6 23.62 8.31 -14.92
C TYR A 6 22.92 7.93 -13.61
N GLN A 7 22.45 8.93 -12.87
CA GLN A 7 21.51 8.70 -11.79
C GLN A 7 20.19 8.24 -12.42
N ASP A 8 19.98 6.92 -12.52
CA ASP A 8 18.76 6.35 -13.10
C ASP A 8 17.55 6.64 -12.19
N PRO A 9 16.69 7.61 -12.56
CA PRO A 9 15.54 7.96 -11.75
C PRO A 9 14.47 6.85 -11.79
N THR A 10 14.59 5.89 -12.70
CA THR A 10 13.68 4.74 -12.84
C THR A 10 13.94 3.73 -11.75
N ALA A 11 15.21 3.39 -11.50
CA ALA A 11 15.62 2.53 -10.40
C ALA A 11 15.23 3.15 -9.04
N GLU A 12 15.46 4.45 -8.86
CA GLU A 12 15.13 5.17 -7.63
C GLU A 12 13.60 5.21 -7.37
N LYS A 13 12.80 5.49 -8.41
CA LYS A 13 11.33 5.41 -8.35
C LYS A 13 10.82 3.99 -8.09
N ALA A 14 11.47 2.97 -8.67
CA ALA A 14 11.10 1.58 -8.46
C ALA A 14 11.33 1.15 -7.00
N VAL A 15 12.46 1.53 -6.41
CA VAL A 15 12.76 1.28 -4.99
C VAL A 15 11.78 2.01 -4.07
N CYS A 16 11.48 3.29 -4.33
CA CYS A 16 10.48 4.04 -3.57
C CYS A 16 9.07 3.43 -3.65
N ARG A 17 8.68 2.91 -4.82
CA ARG A 17 7.37 2.27 -5.02
C ARG A 17 7.34 0.81 -4.57
N TYR A 18 8.50 0.15 -4.43
CA TYR A 18 8.58 -1.26 -4.08
C TYR A 18 7.92 -1.59 -2.75
N ASN A 19 7.98 -0.69 -1.77
CA ASN A 19 7.34 -0.89 -0.46
C ASN A 19 5.90 -0.35 -0.37
N GLN A 20 5.42 0.34 -1.41
CA GLN A 20 4.07 0.90 -1.41
C GLN A 20 3.06 -0.14 -1.91
N MET A 21 1.88 -0.13 -1.29
CA MET A 21 0.76 -0.92 -1.77
C MET A 21 0.34 -0.43 -3.18
N PRO A 22 0.19 -1.33 -4.17
CA PRO A 22 -0.32 -0.97 -5.47
C PRO A 22 -1.71 -0.32 -5.38
N TYR A 23 -1.97 0.68 -6.22
CA TYR A 23 -3.21 1.48 -6.17
C TYR A 23 -4.49 0.62 -6.23
N HIS A 24 -4.54 -0.40 -7.10
CA HIS A 24 -5.71 -1.27 -7.23
C HIS A 24 -5.99 -2.05 -5.93
N MET A 25 -4.94 -2.50 -5.22
CA MET A 25 -5.09 -3.18 -3.93
C MET A 25 -5.59 -2.20 -2.87
N ARG A 26 -5.05 -0.98 -2.85
CA ARG A 26 -5.50 0.06 -1.92
C ARG A 26 -6.98 0.40 -2.12
N ARG A 27 -7.43 0.51 -3.38
CA ARG A 27 -8.83 0.78 -3.70
C ARG A 27 -9.75 -0.35 -3.23
N ALA A 28 -9.41 -1.60 -3.54
CA ALA A 28 -10.18 -2.75 -3.08
C ALA A 28 -10.23 -2.85 -1.55
N LEU A 29 -9.14 -2.47 -0.86
CA LEU A 29 -9.10 -2.40 0.60
C LEU A 29 -10.03 -1.32 1.16
N THR A 30 -10.13 -0.16 0.50
CA THR A 30 -11.10 0.89 0.89
C THR A 30 -12.52 0.37 0.76
N ASP A 31 -12.87 -0.29 -0.36
CA ASP A 31 -14.22 -0.86 -0.53
C ASP A 31 -14.52 -1.92 0.55
N LEU A 32 -13.52 -2.73 0.94
CA LEU A 32 -13.63 -3.69 2.05
C LEU A 32 -13.80 -3.01 3.41
N GLN A 33 -13.10 -1.92 3.65
CA GLN A 33 -13.22 -1.12 4.87
C GLN A 33 -14.61 -0.51 4.96
N ASP A 34 -15.15 0.04 3.86
CA ASP A 34 -16.51 0.59 3.83
C ASP A 34 -17.56 -0.46 4.21
N ILE A 35 -17.42 -1.69 3.67
CA ILE A 35 -18.29 -2.81 4.04
C ILE A 35 -18.11 -3.17 5.51
N ALA A 36 -16.88 -3.25 6.02
CA ALA A 36 -16.62 -3.57 7.42
C ALA A 36 -17.23 -2.52 8.37
N SER A 37 -17.14 -1.24 8.01
CA SER A 37 -17.72 -0.13 8.77
C SER A 37 -19.24 -0.19 8.86
N LEU A 38 -19.94 -0.73 7.84
CA LEU A 38 -21.39 -0.99 7.94
C LEU A 38 -21.75 -1.97 9.07
N PHE A 39 -20.83 -2.85 9.43
CA PHE A 39 -20.98 -3.79 10.54
C PHE A 39 -20.34 -3.30 11.85
N GLY A 40 -19.81 -2.08 11.88
CA GLY A 40 -19.12 -1.52 13.04
C GLY A 40 -17.70 -2.08 13.27
N PHE A 41 -17.05 -2.58 12.21
CA PHE A 41 -15.68 -3.09 12.28
C PHE A 41 -14.70 -2.20 11.53
N ASP A 42 -13.46 -2.16 12.03
CA ASP A 42 -12.33 -1.52 11.36
C ASP A 42 -11.23 -2.52 11.00
N ILE A 43 -10.75 -2.43 9.76
CA ILE A 43 -9.67 -3.26 9.24
C ILE A 43 -8.33 -2.59 9.59
N ILE A 44 -7.83 -2.87 10.79
CA ILE A 44 -6.60 -2.24 11.31
C ILE A 44 -5.34 -2.77 10.61
N THR A 45 -5.30 -4.05 10.25
CA THR A 45 -4.10 -4.69 9.69
C THR A 45 -4.47 -5.75 8.66
N ILE A 46 -3.75 -5.73 7.54
CA ILE A 46 -3.88 -6.70 6.46
C ILE A 46 -2.52 -7.31 6.13
N LYS A 47 -2.54 -8.60 5.79
CA LYS A 47 -1.35 -9.35 5.37
C LYS A 47 -1.53 -9.79 3.92
N ASP A 48 -0.64 -9.33 3.04
CA ASP A 48 -0.52 -9.89 1.70
C ASP A 48 0.02 -11.32 1.82
N ARG A 49 -0.78 -12.30 1.41
CA ARG A 49 -0.40 -13.72 1.44
C ARG A 49 0.72 -14.06 0.45
N ARG A 50 0.81 -13.35 -0.67
CA ARG A 50 1.78 -13.62 -1.73
C ARG A 50 3.17 -13.12 -1.36
N THR A 51 3.26 -11.93 -0.78
CA THR A 51 4.55 -11.30 -0.42
C THR A 51 4.89 -11.41 1.07
N GLY A 52 3.93 -11.82 1.90
CA GLY A 52 4.08 -11.87 3.36
C GLY A 52 4.02 -10.50 4.06
N ARG A 53 3.93 -9.40 3.30
CA ARG A 53 3.95 -8.04 3.83
C ARG A 53 2.70 -7.73 4.64
N LYS A 54 2.89 -7.03 5.75
CA LYS A 54 1.80 -6.52 6.58
C LYS A 54 1.67 -5.02 6.36
N TYR A 55 0.46 -4.55 6.15
CA TYR A 55 0.14 -3.14 6.06
C TYR A 55 -0.79 -2.80 7.21
N ARG A 56 -0.43 -1.74 7.94
CA ARG A 56 -1.32 -1.11 8.91
C ARG A 56 -2.13 -0.08 8.15
N VAL A 57 -3.46 -0.19 8.22
CA VAL A 57 -4.33 0.83 7.66
C VAL A 57 -4.39 1.92 8.72
N GLU A 58 -3.78 3.07 8.43
CA GLU A 58 -3.89 4.22 9.33
C GLU A 58 -5.30 4.77 9.20
N GLU A 59 -5.97 5.00 10.34
CA GLU A 59 -7.22 5.73 10.38
C GLU A 59 -6.98 7.09 9.73
N LYS A 60 -7.68 7.38 8.63
CA LYS A 60 -7.85 8.76 8.22
C LYS A 60 -8.81 9.38 9.22
N THR A 61 -8.25 9.94 10.29
CA THR A 61 -8.97 10.88 11.12
C THR A 61 -9.27 12.09 10.24
N ASP A 62 -10.49 12.17 9.72
CA ASP A 62 -11.02 13.40 9.13
C ASP A 62 -11.07 14.42 10.27
N GLN A 63 -10.19 15.43 10.20
CA GLN A 63 -10.15 16.59 11.10
C GLN A 63 -11.04 17.70 10.57
#